data_AF-A0A359KFZ7-F1
#
_entry.id   AF-A0A359KFZ7-F1
#
_cell.length_a   1.000
_cell.length_b   1.000
_cell.length_c   1.000
_cell.angle_alpha   90.00
_cell.angle_beta   90.00
_cell.angle_gamma   90.00
#
_symmetry.space_group_name_H-M   'P 1'
#
loop_
_entity.id
_entity.type
_entity.pdbx_description
1 polymer ?
#
loop_
_entity_poly.entity_id
_entity_poly.type
_entity_poly.pdbx_seq_one_letter_code
_entity_poly.pdbx_strand_id
1 'polypeptide(L)'
;QVNNTPAWGGDTMHQHFDPVIHRFIDVLKRIAPDATERQIYWFYHLLSGSLTLSLAQTGRIDVLSGGLCKSSEMTAICDAMEVIFTGGFEALNRLPK
;
A
#
# COMPACT_ATOMS: atom_id res chain seq x y z
N GLN A 1 0.56 -10.38 14.51
CA GLN A 1 1.75 -9.95 13.74
C GLN A 1 2.14 -11.06 12.77
N VAL A 2 1.59 -11.04 11.56
CA VAL A 2 1.93 -12.01 10.48
C VAL A 2 2.87 -11.37 9.45
N ASN A 3 2.91 -10.04 9.39
CA ASN A 3 3.65 -9.31 8.38
C ASN A 3 5.16 -9.13 8.64
N ASN A 4 5.66 -9.43 9.84
CA ASN A 4 7.07 -9.17 10.20
C ASN A 4 7.85 -10.44 10.57
N THR A 5 7.34 -11.62 10.23
CA THR A 5 7.97 -12.90 10.57
C THR A 5 8.65 -13.49 9.32
N PRO A 6 9.99 -13.59 9.27
CA PRO A 6 10.72 -14.14 8.12
C PRO A 6 10.34 -15.59 7.75
N ALA A 7 9.75 -16.33 8.71
CA ALA A 7 9.35 -17.71 8.55
C ALA A 7 8.20 -17.93 7.53
N TRP A 8 7.49 -16.88 7.12
CA TRP A 8 6.44 -16.89 6.10
C TRP A 8 6.84 -16.14 4.81
N GLY A 9 8.10 -15.72 4.69
CA GLY A 9 8.49 -14.50 3.96
C GLY A 9 9.03 -14.63 2.53
N GLY A 10 9.07 -15.82 1.92
CA GLY A 10 9.57 -15.99 0.55
C GLY A 10 8.61 -16.79 -0.31
N ASP A 11 8.69 -18.12 -0.22
CA ASP A 11 8.03 -19.02 -1.18
C ASP A 11 6.49 -18.96 -1.17
N THR A 12 5.84 -18.78 -0.01
CA THR A 12 4.37 -18.72 0.07
C THR A 12 3.80 -17.39 -0.46
N MET A 13 4.50 -16.27 -0.22
CA MET A 13 4.17 -14.96 -0.79
C MET A 13 4.32 -14.98 -2.32
N HIS A 14 5.45 -15.50 -2.81
CA HIS A 14 5.71 -15.62 -4.24
C HIS A 14 4.69 -16.50 -4.98
N GLN A 15 4.29 -17.63 -4.39
CA GLN A 15 3.40 -18.57 -5.08
C GLN A 15 1.94 -18.12 -5.16
N HIS A 16 1.45 -17.34 -4.19
CA HIS A 16 0.01 -17.03 -4.08
C HIS A 16 -0.32 -15.54 -4.25
N PHE A 17 0.57 -14.64 -3.81
CA PHE A 17 0.30 -13.20 -3.84
C PHE A 17 0.86 -12.53 -5.09
N ASP A 18 2.03 -12.92 -5.56
CA ASP A 18 2.65 -12.29 -6.75
C ASP A 18 1.74 -12.31 -7.99
N PRO A 19 0.99 -13.38 -8.31
CA PRO A 19 0.08 -13.34 -9.46
C PRO A 19 -1.02 -12.28 -9.32
N VAL A 20 -1.54 -12.08 -8.11
CA VAL A 20 -2.56 -11.07 -7.83
C VAL A 20 -1.97 -9.67 -7.88
N ILE A 21 -0.77 -9.50 -7.33
CA ILE A 21 -0.02 -8.23 -7.35
C ILE A 21 0.31 -7.85 -8.80
N HIS A 22 0.80 -8.79 -9.61
CA HIS A 22 1.10 -8.53 -11.02
C HIS A 22 -0.16 -8.14 -11.80
N ARG A 23 -1.31 -8.81 -11.55
CA ARG A 23 -2.58 -8.40 -12.15
C ARG A 23 -2.97 -6.98 -11.75
N PHE A 24 -2.75 -6.59 -10.50
CA PHE A 24 -3.01 -5.22 -10.05
C PHE A 24 -2.05 -4.20 -10.71
N ILE A 25 -0.76 -4.51 -10.78
CA ILE A 25 0.25 -3.70 -11.47
C ILE A 25 -0.12 -3.51 -12.95
N ASP A 26 -0.57 -4.57 -13.63
CA ASP A 26 -0.99 -4.50 -15.03
C ASP A 26 -2.20 -3.57 -15.21
N VAL A 27 -3.13 -3.56 -14.25
CA VAL A 27 -4.25 -2.60 -14.26
C VAL A 27 -3.73 -1.17 -14.08
N LEU A 28 -2.81 -0.92 -13.13
CA LEU A 28 -2.22 0.41 -12.95
C LEU A 28 -1.48 0.90 -14.20
N LYS A 29 -0.72 0.02 -14.88
CA LYS A 29 -0.05 0.32 -16.15
C LYS A 29 -1.02 0.72 -17.25
N ARG A 30 -2.21 0.10 -17.31
CA ARG A 30 -3.24 0.44 -18.30
C ARG A 30 -3.89 1.79 -18.01
N ILE A 31 -4.03 2.16 -16.74
CA ILE A 31 -4.67 3.42 -16.32
C ILE A 31 -3.68 4.60 -16.43
N ALA A 32 -2.39 4.36 -16.16
CA ALA A 32 -1.33 5.38 -16.22
C ALA A 32 -0.26 5.03 -17.29
N PRO A 33 -0.60 5.10 -18.60
CA PRO A 33 0.31 4.70 -19.68
C PRO A 33 1.57 5.58 -19.80
N ASP A 34 1.53 6.81 -19.28
CA ASP A 34 2.67 7.75 -19.32
C ASP A 34 3.67 7.54 -18.17
N ALA A 35 3.27 6.78 -17.14
CA ALA A 35 4.12 6.50 -15.99
C ALA A 35 5.12 5.39 -16.32
N THR A 36 6.37 5.53 -15.89
CA THR A 36 7.37 4.47 -16.01
C THR A 36 7.01 3.31 -15.07
N GLU A 37 7.46 2.10 -15.40
CA GLU A 37 7.24 0.95 -14.51
C GLU A 37 7.81 1.18 -13.11
N ARG A 38 8.96 1.86 -13.01
CA ARG A 38 9.57 2.24 -11.74
C ARG A 38 8.62 3.08 -10.89
N GLN A 39 7.96 4.06 -11.48
CA GLN A 39 7.01 4.93 -10.77
C GLN A 39 5.81 4.13 -10.27
N ILE A 40 5.28 3.22 -11.10
CA ILE A 40 4.15 2.35 -10.73
C ILE A 40 4.52 1.40 -9.59
N TYR A 41 5.71 0.77 -9.64
CA TYR A 41 6.17 -0.10 -8.57
C TYR A 41 6.40 0.65 -7.26
N TRP A 42 6.90 1.88 -7.29
CA TRP A 42 7.01 2.72 -6.08
C TRP A 42 5.64 3.07 -5.51
N PHE A 43 4.68 3.44 -6.36
CA PHE A 43 3.30 3.68 -5.91
C PHE A 43 2.70 2.44 -5.24
N TYR A 44 2.82 1.27 -5.87
CA TYR A 44 2.35 0.01 -5.28
C TYR A 44 3.05 -0.30 -3.95
N HIS A 45 4.37 -0.11 -3.86
CA HIS A 45 5.12 -0.36 -2.63
C HIS A 45 4.61 0.50 -1.47
N LEU A 46 4.37 1.80 -1.72
CA LEU A 46 3.84 2.71 -0.71
C LEU A 46 2.40 2.35 -0.32
N LEU A 47 1.54 2.06 -1.28
CA LEU A 47 0.16 1.62 -1.04
C LEU A 47 0.10 0.34 -0.20
N SER A 48 0.86 -0.68 -0.62
CA SER A 48 0.94 -1.96 0.05
C SER A 48 1.52 -1.81 1.46
N GLY A 49 2.57 -1.00 1.63
CA GLY A 49 3.15 -0.69 2.94
C GLY A 49 2.15 -0.04 3.90
N SER A 50 1.39 0.96 3.42
CA SER A 50 0.33 1.59 4.20
C SER A 50 -0.77 0.59 4.58
N LEU A 51 -1.29 -0.18 3.62
CA LEU A 51 -2.31 -1.21 3.87
C LEU A 51 -1.84 -2.21 4.93
N THR A 52 -0.62 -2.68 4.76
CA THR A 52 -0.02 -3.69 5.60
C THR A 52 0.18 -3.21 7.04
N LEU A 53 0.66 -1.97 7.22
CA LEU A 53 0.78 -1.36 8.54
C LEU A 53 -0.60 -1.17 9.19
N SER A 54 -1.60 -0.74 8.41
CA SER A 54 -2.97 -0.59 8.88
C SER A 54 -3.57 -1.91 9.37
N LEU A 55 -3.39 -2.99 8.60
CA LEU A 55 -3.85 -4.34 8.99
C LEU A 55 -3.14 -4.87 10.25
N ALA A 56 -1.92 -4.41 10.54
CA ALA A 56 -1.22 -4.80 11.74
C ALA A 56 -1.79 -4.18 13.03
N GLN A 57 -2.60 -3.12 12.93
CA GLN A 57 -3.28 -2.43 14.04
C GLN A 57 -2.40 -2.26 15.29
N THR A 58 -1.21 -1.72 15.09
CA THR A 58 -0.14 -1.75 16.11
C THR A 58 -0.40 -0.89 17.35
N GLY A 59 -1.45 -0.05 17.37
CA GLY A 59 -1.70 0.93 18.43
C GLY A 59 -0.77 2.16 18.39
N ARG A 60 0.22 2.19 17.50
CA ARG A 60 1.23 3.27 17.46
C ARG A 60 0.62 4.63 17.15
N ILE A 61 -0.31 4.69 16.19
CA ILE A 61 -0.95 5.95 15.80
C ILE A 61 -1.90 6.45 16.89
N ASP A 62 -2.52 5.54 17.65
CA ASP A 62 -3.39 5.86 18.79
C ASP A 62 -2.61 6.66 19.84
N VAL A 63 -1.42 6.20 20.19
CA VAL A 63 -0.55 6.89 21.16
C VAL A 63 0.00 8.19 20.57
N LEU A 64 0.52 8.14 19.33
CA LEU A 64 1.14 9.30 18.69
C LEU A 64 0.17 10.47 18.49
N SER A 65 -1.09 10.16 18.17
CA SER A 65 -2.13 11.15 17.91
C SER A 65 -2.87 11.61 19.17
N GLY A 66 -2.48 11.14 20.37
CA GLY A 66 -3.22 11.41 21.60
C GLY A 66 -4.65 10.87 21.58
N GLY A 67 -4.88 9.81 20.81
CA GLY A 67 -6.18 9.16 20.64
C GLY A 67 -7.08 9.77 19.56
N LEU A 68 -6.62 10.78 18.80
CA LEU A 68 -7.38 11.37 17.70
C LEU A 68 -7.61 10.40 16.53
N CYS A 69 -6.64 9.52 16.25
CA CYS A 69 -6.77 8.46 15.28
C CYS A 69 -6.67 7.11 16.00
N LYS A 70 -7.54 6.15 15.69
CA LYS A 70 -7.40 4.78 16.19
C LYS A 70 -6.93 3.83 15.09
N SER A 71 -5.92 3.02 15.38
CA SER A 71 -5.47 1.99 14.43
C SER A 71 -6.53 0.91 14.16
N SER A 72 -7.56 0.83 15.00
CA SER A 72 -8.72 -0.04 14.80
C SER A 72 -9.83 0.56 13.92
N GLU A 73 -9.78 1.85 13.58
CA GLU A 73 -10.78 2.53 12.74
C GLU A 73 -10.53 2.28 11.25
N MET A 74 -10.74 1.02 10.82
CA MET A 74 -10.41 0.60 9.45
C MET A 74 -11.16 1.41 8.38
N THR A 75 -12.41 1.82 8.63
CA THR A 75 -13.15 2.68 7.70
C THR A 75 -12.47 4.03 7.50
N ALA A 76 -12.09 4.71 8.60
CA ALA A 76 -11.40 5.99 8.51
C ALA A 76 -10.03 5.87 7.84
N ILE A 77 -9.33 4.76 8.06
CA ILE A 77 -8.08 4.43 7.37
C ILE A 77 -8.33 4.27 5.86
N CYS A 78 -9.35 3.51 5.46
CA CYS A 78 -9.70 3.31 4.05
C CYS A 78 -10.06 4.65 3.38
N ASP A 79 -10.89 5.48 4.03
CA ASP A 79 -11.29 6.80 3.52
C ASP A 79 -10.05 7.69 3.29
N ALA A 80 -9.12 7.71 4.26
CA ALA A 80 -7.87 8.47 4.12
C ALA A 80 -6.98 7.92 2.99
N MET A 81 -6.86 6.59 2.88
CA MET A 81 -6.09 5.94 1.82
C MET A 81 -6.66 6.24 0.44
N GLU A 82 -7.98 6.23 0.27
CA GLU A 82 -8.63 6.56 -1.00
C GLU A 82 -8.21 7.96 -1.48
N VAL A 83 -8.35 8.98 -0.64
CA VAL A 83 -7.98 10.36 -0.98
C VAL A 83 -6.48 10.48 -1.27
N ILE A 84 -5.63 9.95 -0.39
CA ILE A 84 -4.17 10.10 -0.49
C ILE A 84 -3.62 9.37 -1.73
N PHE A 85 -4.02 8.11 -1.95
CA PHE A 85 -3.51 7.32 -3.05
C PHE A 85 -4.14 7.69 -4.39
N THR A 86 -5.35 8.26 -4.42
CA THR A 86 -5.90 8.85 -5.66
C THR A 86 -5.06 10.05 -6.08
N GLY A 87 -4.81 11.02 -5.18
CA GLY A 87 -3.95 12.17 -5.50
C GLY A 87 -2.50 11.77 -5.81
N GLY A 88 -1.96 10.77 -5.11
CA GLY A 88 -0.65 10.20 -5.41
C GLY A 88 -0.57 9.53 -6.79
N PHE A 89 -1.64 8.83 -7.18
CA PHE A 89 -1.76 8.21 -8.49
C PHE A 89 -1.83 9.26 -9.61
N GLU A 90 -2.62 10.31 -9.44
CA GLU A 90 -2.68 11.44 -10.39
C GLU A 90 -1.33 12.17 -10.52
N ALA A 91 -0.51 12.15 -9.47
CA ALA A 91 0.81 12.78 -9.44
C ALA A 91 1.95 11.87 -9.94
N LEU A 92 1.69 10.62 -10.34
CA LEU A 92 2.70 9.62 -10.71
C LEU A 92 3.77 10.16 -11.68
N ASN A 93 3.36 10.90 -12.70
CA ASN A 93 4.26 11.42 -13.73
C ASN A 93 5.25 12.48 -13.22
N ARG A 94 5.05 13.00 -12.00
CA ARG A 94 5.96 13.95 -11.34
C ARG A 94 7.08 13.26 -10.56
N LEU A 95 6.98 11.94 -10.35
CA LEU A 95 8.04 11.18 -9.70
C LEU A 95 9.30 11.16 -10.57
N PRO A 96 10.51 11.10 -9.98
CA PRO A 96 11.74 10.85 -10.73
C PRO A 96 11.61 9.55 -11.55
N LYS A 97 12.11 9.59 -12.79
CA LYS A 97 12.10 8.43 -13.69
C LYS A 97 13.16 7.38 -13.31
#